data_AF-A0A226DGR3-F1
#
_entry.id   AF-A0A226DGR3-F1
#
_cell.length_a   1.000
_cell.length_b   1.000
_cell.length_c   1.000
_cell.angle_alpha   90.00
_cell.angle_beta   90.00
_cell.angle_gamma   90.00
#
_symmetry.space_group_name_H-M   'P 1'
#
loop_
_entity.id
_entity.type
_entity.pdbx_description
1 polymer ?
#
loop_
_entity_poly.entity_id
_entity_poly.type
_entity_poly.pdbx_seq_one_letter_code
_entity_poly.pdbx_strand_id
1 'polypeptide(L)'
;MTDTLRNFWDLDPVADPAGVEKEMLDLPVMPKLVTLAVECIYQIQNSLDETRLPKLKDLTLFKFHEVSDLTTRQKNPWRRHRGIQSVTMRMQGTCKWETFSETMVQLFPSVKEFHFTWFASYVPIDHVTKFLEPFQGWNLERADVVLLKKGEPASQTILAGLRSMATWKGEIKTATFYFNADRVDFTAHVDDFIRCSEGFANAGYFAG
;
A
#
# COMPACT_ATOMS: atom_id res chain seq x y z
N MET A 1 4.18 14.36 21.82
CA MET A 1 4.57 13.17 21.02
C MET A 1 4.66 13.61 19.56
N THR A 2 5.56 14.56 19.27
CA THR A 2 5.48 15.43 18.08
C THR A 2 6.81 15.65 17.37
N ASP A 3 7.93 15.11 17.89
CA ASP A 3 9.26 15.37 17.33
C ASP A 3 9.73 14.37 16.27
N THR A 4 9.04 13.24 16.08
CA THR A 4 9.50 12.19 15.15
C THR A 4 9.12 12.45 13.68
N LEU A 5 8.18 13.37 13.40
CA LEU A 5 7.67 13.61 12.04
C LEU A 5 8.44 14.70 11.29
N ARG A 6 9.17 15.59 11.98
CA ARG A 6 9.85 16.73 11.34
C ARG A 6 11.06 16.30 10.52
N ASN A 7 11.79 15.28 10.97
CA ASN A 7 12.98 14.75 10.28
C ASN A 7 12.64 13.84 9.08
N PHE A 8 11.36 13.61 8.79
CA PHE A 8 10.92 12.65 7.78
C PHE A 8 10.74 13.28 6.39
N TRP A 9 10.65 14.61 6.32
CA TRP A 9 10.39 15.36 5.09
C TRP A 9 11.65 15.71 4.29
N ASP A 10 12.84 15.59 4.90
CA ASP A 10 14.16 16.00 4.36
C ASP A 10 14.99 14.85 3.77
N LEU A 11 14.44 13.65 3.67
CA LEU A 11 15.09 12.59 2.89
C LEU A 11 14.69 12.79 1.43
N ASP A 12 15.52 13.55 0.71
CA ASP A 12 15.56 13.46 -0.75
C ASP A 12 15.67 11.98 -1.14
N PRO A 13 14.93 11.52 -2.17
CA PRO A 13 15.14 10.18 -2.68
C PRO A 13 16.59 10.14 -3.19
N VAL A 14 17.46 9.46 -2.45
CA VAL A 14 18.73 9.02 -3.00
C VAL A 14 18.35 8.23 -4.24
N ALA A 15 18.70 8.76 -5.41
CA ALA A 15 18.50 8.08 -6.67
C ALA A 15 19.17 6.72 -6.52
N ASP A 16 18.35 5.66 -6.50
CA ASP A 16 18.84 4.30 -6.50
C ASP A 16 19.66 4.20 -7.81
N PRO A 17 20.99 4.00 -7.74
CA PRO A 17 21.81 4.00 -8.94
C PRO A 17 21.23 2.94 -9.88
N ALA A 18 20.80 3.40 -11.06
CA ALA A 18 20.17 2.56 -12.06
C ALA A 18 21.03 1.29 -12.28
N GLY A 19 20.50 0.13 -11.90
CA GLY A 19 21.13 -1.16 -12.19
C GLY A 19 21.59 -2.03 -11.02
N VAL A 20 21.23 -1.77 -9.76
CA VAL A 20 21.41 -2.78 -8.71
C VAL A 20 20.32 -3.84 -8.85
N GLU A 21 20.64 -4.98 -9.46
CA GLU A 21 19.82 -6.19 -9.32
C GLU A 21 19.68 -6.47 -7.81
N LYS A 22 18.47 -6.31 -7.27
CA LYS A 22 18.21 -6.67 -5.87
C LYS A 22 18.43 -8.18 -5.73
N GLU A 23 19.42 -8.54 -4.92
CA GLU A 23 19.77 -9.93 -4.65
C GLU A 23 18.53 -10.69 -4.16
N MET A 24 18.20 -11.80 -4.84
CA MET A 24 17.12 -12.68 -4.42
C MET A 24 17.57 -13.46 -3.17
N LEU A 25 16.81 -13.32 -2.09
CA LEU A 25 17.01 -14.00 -0.83
C LEU A 25 16.36 -15.38 -0.88
N ASP A 26 17.17 -16.44 -0.77
CA ASP A 26 16.68 -17.79 -0.53
C ASP A 26 16.51 -18.03 0.97
N LEU A 27 15.30 -17.83 1.48
CA LEU A 27 15.02 -18.01 2.90
C LEU A 27 15.01 -19.50 3.27
N PRO A 28 15.68 -19.92 4.37
CA PRO A 28 15.58 -21.29 4.85
C PRO A 28 14.14 -21.62 5.30
N VAL A 29 13.84 -22.91 5.48
CA VAL A 29 12.57 -23.33 6.08
C VAL A 29 12.52 -22.84 7.53
N MET A 30 11.54 -21.99 7.84
CA MET A 30 11.37 -21.37 9.15
C MET A 30 9.97 -21.66 9.70
N PRO A 31 9.73 -22.88 10.26
CA PRO A 31 8.39 -23.35 10.61
C PRO A 31 7.78 -22.66 11.84
N LYS A 32 8.54 -21.79 12.50
CA LYS A 32 8.11 -21.00 13.67
C LYS A 32 8.01 -19.51 13.39
N LEU A 33 8.41 -19.04 12.19
CA LEU A 33 8.35 -17.62 11.84
C LEU A 33 6.89 -17.22 11.65
N VAL A 34 6.46 -16.20 12.40
CA VAL A 34 5.08 -15.66 12.36
C VAL A 34 5.02 -14.30 11.68
N THR A 35 6.13 -13.54 11.73
CA THR A 35 6.23 -12.19 11.18
C THR A 35 7.47 -12.10 10.31
N LEU A 36 7.33 -11.50 9.12
CA LEU A 36 8.43 -11.25 8.18
C LEU A 36 8.37 -9.80 7.72
N ALA A 37 9.50 -9.13 7.76
CA ALA A 37 9.65 -7.79 7.24
C ALA A 37 10.76 -7.77 6.20
N VAL A 38 10.46 -7.27 5.00
CA VAL A 38 11.42 -7.20 3.88
C VAL A 38 11.34 -5.84 3.19
N GLU A 39 12.44 -5.44 2.58
CA GLU A 39 12.52 -4.18 1.82
C GLU A 39 11.90 -4.30 0.43
N CYS A 40 11.75 -5.51 -0.10
CA CYS A 40 11.07 -5.68 -1.35
C CYS A 40 10.51 -7.08 -1.44
N ILE A 41 9.25 -7.22 -1.85
CA ILE A 41 8.65 -8.55 -2.00
C ILE A 41 9.44 -9.39 -3.02
N TYR A 42 10.00 -8.76 -4.07
CA TYR A 42 10.81 -9.42 -5.10
C TYR A 42 12.06 -10.12 -4.55
N GLN A 43 12.61 -9.65 -3.42
CA GLN A 43 13.76 -10.31 -2.78
C GLN A 43 13.38 -11.72 -2.31
N ILE A 44 12.13 -11.95 -1.90
CA ILE A 44 11.70 -13.21 -1.29
C ILE A 44 10.71 -13.99 -2.14
N GLN A 45 10.52 -13.63 -3.42
CA GLN A 45 9.46 -14.17 -4.26
C GLN A 45 9.46 -15.70 -4.37
N ASN A 46 10.65 -16.31 -4.36
CA ASN A 46 10.81 -17.77 -4.47
C ASN A 46 10.69 -18.50 -3.12
N SER A 47 10.68 -17.76 -2.02
CA SER A 47 10.71 -18.33 -0.67
C SER A 47 9.48 -17.97 0.17
N LEU A 48 8.63 -17.07 -0.33
CA LEU A 48 7.37 -16.68 0.30
C LEU A 48 6.26 -17.70 -0.03
N ASP A 49 6.38 -18.90 0.53
CA ASP A 49 5.41 -19.98 0.35
C ASP A 49 5.17 -20.78 1.65
N GLU A 50 4.03 -21.46 1.71
CA GLU A 50 3.57 -22.19 2.91
C GLU A 50 4.48 -23.38 3.29
N THR A 51 5.30 -23.90 2.38
CA THR A 51 6.25 -24.98 2.69
C THR A 51 7.41 -24.45 3.54
N ARG A 52 7.90 -23.26 3.22
CA ARG A 52 9.03 -22.63 3.91
C ARG A 52 8.60 -21.84 5.13
N LEU A 53 7.47 -21.15 5.04
CA LEU A 53 6.98 -20.22 6.05
C LEU A 53 5.56 -20.59 6.54
N PRO A 54 5.30 -21.84 6.96
CA PRO A 54 3.93 -22.35 7.20
C PRO A 54 3.14 -21.62 8.29
N LYS A 55 3.83 -20.91 9.20
CA LYS A 55 3.20 -20.17 10.31
C LYS A 55 3.22 -18.66 10.12
N LEU A 56 3.66 -18.17 8.96
CA LEU A 56 3.72 -16.74 8.67
C LEU A 56 2.30 -16.17 8.60
N LYS A 57 2.06 -15.13 9.40
CA LYS A 57 0.80 -14.39 9.50
C LYS A 57 0.94 -12.93 9.13
N ASP A 58 2.08 -12.32 9.46
CA ASP A 58 2.29 -10.89 9.30
C ASP A 58 3.41 -10.62 8.30
N LEU A 59 3.10 -9.89 7.24
CA LEU A 59 4.06 -9.50 6.21
C LEU A 59 4.19 -7.98 6.17
N THR A 60 5.42 -7.48 6.31
CA THR A 60 5.75 -6.06 6.16
C THR A 60 6.66 -5.85 4.94
N LEU A 61 6.26 -4.95 4.06
CA LEU A 61 6.98 -4.56 2.86
C LEU A 61 7.39 -3.09 2.96
N PHE A 62 8.68 -2.82 3.11
CA PHE A 62 9.23 -1.46 3.12
C PHE A 62 9.63 -1.00 1.72
N LYS A 63 9.87 0.31 1.55
CA LYS A 63 10.52 0.95 0.38
C LYS A 63 10.23 0.26 -0.95
N PHE A 64 8.94 0.03 -1.21
CA PHE A 64 8.54 -0.57 -2.46
C PHE A 64 8.71 0.48 -3.56
N HIS A 65 9.84 0.40 -4.26
CA HIS A 65 10.14 1.07 -5.51
C HIS A 65 9.98 0.05 -6.63
N GLU A 66 9.47 0.48 -7.77
CA GLU A 66 9.27 -0.38 -8.94
C GLU A 66 10.55 -1.18 -9.25
N VAL A 67 10.41 -2.50 -9.33
CA VAL A 67 11.31 -3.35 -10.11
C VAL A 67 10.48 -3.84 -11.30
N SER A 68 11.09 -3.78 -12.47
CA SER A 68 10.54 -3.99 -13.81
C SER A 68 9.49 -5.12 -13.93
N ASP A 69 8.38 -4.80 -14.60
CA ASP A 69 7.39 -5.69 -15.23
C ASP A 69 7.01 -7.00 -14.53
N LEU A 70 5.96 -6.93 -13.70
CA LEU A 70 5.09 -8.08 -13.36
C LEU A 70 4.43 -8.72 -14.60
N THR A 71 4.47 -8.04 -15.75
CA THR A 71 3.75 -8.41 -16.98
C THR A 71 4.40 -9.54 -17.76
N THR A 72 5.56 -10.06 -17.34
CA THR A 72 6.07 -11.34 -17.84
C THR A 72 5.28 -12.51 -17.23
N ARG A 73 3.99 -12.56 -17.58
CA ARG A 73 2.98 -13.58 -17.21
C ARG A 73 3.42 -15.03 -17.44
N GLN A 74 4.54 -15.27 -18.12
CA GLN A 74 5.04 -16.61 -18.43
C GLN A 74 5.90 -17.26 -17.34
N LYS A 75 6.33 -16.55 -16.28
CA LYS A 75 7.18 -17.14 -15.22
C LYS A 75 6.97 -16.54 -13.82
N ASN A 76 5.78 -16.09 -13.44
CA ASN A 76 5.59 -15.53 -12.10
C ASN A 76 5.59 -16.68 -11.06
N PRO A 77 6.65 -16.85 -10.23
CA PRO A 77 6.82 -18.03 -9.37
C PRO A 77 5.97 -17.96 -8.09
N TRP A 78 5.26 -16.84 -7.90
CA TRP A 78 4.52 -16.58 -6.68
C TRP A 78 3.52 -17.67 -6.38
N ARG A 79 3.64 -18.22 -5.19
CA ARG A 79 2.69 -19.16 -4.65
C ARG A 79 1.75 -18.44 -3.72
N ARG A 80 0.49 -18.82 -3.78
CA ARG A 80 -0.53 -18.33 -2.85
C ARG A 80 -0.15 -18.72 -1.43
N HIS A 81 -0.27 -17.78 -0.50
CA HIS A 81 0.04 -17.97 0.91
C HIS A 81 -1.18 -17.62 1.77
N ARG A 82 -1.97 -18.64 2.13
CA ARG A 82 -3.24 -18.55 2.85
C ARG A 82 -3.08 -18.29 4.34
N GLY A 83 -1.86 -18.43 4.88
CA GLY A 83 -1.58 -18.16 6.29
C GLY A 83 -1.45 -16.68 6.64
N ILE A 84 -1.18 -15.81 5.67
CA ILE A 84 -0.97 -14.38 5.91
C ILE A 84 -2.31 -13.70 6.18
N GLN A 85 -2.40 -13.05 7.33
CA GLN A 85 -3.58 -12.38 7.88
C GLN A 85 -3.38 -10.86 7.96
N SER A 86 -2.14 -10.39 8.09
CA SER A 86 -1.82 -8.96 8.16
C SER A 86 -0.77 -8.59 7.11
N VAL A 87 -1.04 -7.54 6.36
CA VAL A 87 -0.09 -6.95 5.40
C VAL A 87 0.11 -5.47 5.70
N THR A 88 1.37 -5.11 5.94
CA THR A 88 1.82 -3.72 6.04
C THR A 88 2.66 -3.40 4.81
N MET A 89 2.30 -2.34 4.09
CA MET A 89 2.99 -1.94 2.87
C MET A 89 3.33 -0.46 2.88
N ARG A 90 4.60 -0.16 2.58
CA ARG A 90 5.11 1.19 2.47
C ARG A 90 5.70 1.41 1.07
N MET A 91 5.00 2.18 0.26
CA MET A 91 5.34 2.43 -1.14
C MET A 91 5.89 3.84 -1.33
N GLN A 92 6.92 3.96 -2.17
CA GLN A 92 7.55 5.24 -2.50
C GLN A 92 7.63 5.41 -4.03
N GLY A 93 7.14 6.55 -4.52
CA GLY A 93 7.16 6.89 -5.94
C GLY A 93 5.96 6.34 -6.72
N THR A 94 6.08 6.35 -8.05
CA THR A 94 5.11 5.76 -8.98
C THR A 94 5.41 4.27 -9.14
N CYS A 95 4.36 3.44 -9.30
CA CYS A 95 4.51 2.03 -9.65
C CYS A 95 3.67 1.70 -10.90
N LYS A 96 4.08 0.70 -11.68
CA LYS A 96 3.18 -0.02 -12.60
C LYS A 96 2.13 -0.77 -11.79
N TRP A 97 1.10 -0.04 -11.37
CA TRP A 97 0.04 -0.47 -10.47
C TRP A 97 -0.92 -1.49 -11.09
N GLU A 98 -0.96 -1.58 -12.43
CA GLU A 98 -2.00 -2.26 -13.21
C GLU A 98 -2.23 -3.72 -12.82
N THR A 99 -1.20 -4.41 -12.33
CA THR A 99 -1.32 -5.84 -11.96
C THR A 99 -0.85 -6.13 -10.53
N PHE A 100 -0.23 -5.17 -9.85
CA PHE A 100 0.39 -5.42 -8.55
C PHE A 100 -0.66 -5.67 -7.47
N SER A 101 -1.63 -4.76 -7.31
CA SER A 101 -2.65 -4.89 -6.26
C SER A 101 -3.55 -6.11 -6.50
N GLU A 102 -3.89 -6.42 -7.75
CA GLU A 102 -4.56 -7.67 -8.12
C GLU A 102 -3.74 -8.90 -7.72
N THR A 103 -2.44 -8.90 -8.01
CA THR A 103 -1.54 -10.00 -7.63
C THR A 103 -1.49 -10.18 -6.12
N MET A 104 -1.35 -9.09 -5.35
CA MET A 104 -1.35 -9.14 -3.88
C MET A 104 -2.62 -9.80 -3.32
N VAL A 105 -3.77 -9.43 -3.87
CA VAL A 105 -5.06 -9.98 -3.43
C VAL A 105 -5.18 -11.47 -3.73
N GLN A 106 -4.69 -11.91 -4.89
CA GLN A 106 -4.64 -13.31 -5.26
C GLN A 106 -3.67 -14.13 -4.39
N LEU A 107 -2.50 -13.56 -4.09
CA LEU A 107 -1.45 -14.22 -3.30
C LEU A 107 -1.82 -14.37 -1.83
N PHE A 108 -2.46 -13.37 -1.24
CA PHE A 108 -2.75 -13.34 0.20
C PHE A 108 -4.26 -13.25 0.43
N PRO A 109 -5.03 -14.30 0.12
CA PRO A 109 -6.49 -14.23 0.16
C PRO A 109 -7.08 -14.11 1.58
N SER A 110 -6.30 -14.43 2.60
CA SER A 110 -6.75 -14.51 4.00
C SER A 110 -6.48 -13.22 4.77
N VAL A 111 -6.02 -12.16 4.09
CA VAL A 111 -5.72 -10.88 4.73
C VAL A 111 -6.99 -10.29 5.34
N LYS A 112 -6.86 -9.94 6.63
CA LYS A 112 -7.86 -9.31 7.48
C LYS A 112 -7.45 -7.91 7.89
N GLU A 113 -6.15 -7.67 7.99
CA GLU A 113 -5.60 -6.38 8.36
C GLU A 113 -4.70 -5.86 7.24
N PHE A 114 -4.99 -4.65 6.77
CA PHE A 114 -4.20 -4.01 5.73
C PHE A 114 -3.80 -2.61 6.17
N HIS A 115 -2.50 -2.37 6.31
CA HIS A 115 -1.94 -1.04 6.53
C HIS A 115 -1.12 -0.63 5.32
N PHE A 116 -1.50 0.46 4.67
CA PHE A 116 -0.87 0.95 3.46
C PHE A 116 -0.45 2.40 3.62
N THR A 117 0.83 2.68 3.37
CA THR A 117 1.34 4.04 3.27
C THR A 117 1.94 4.29 1.89
N TRP A 118 1.50 5.34 1.21
CA TRP A 118 2.03 5.76 -0.09
C TRP A 118 2.66 7.15 -0.03
N PHE A 119 3.95 7.22 -0.31
CA PHE A 119 4.69 8.47 -0.51
C PHE A 119 4.78 8.77 -2.01
N ALA A 120 3.86 9.56 -2.52
CA ALA A 120 3.74 9.90 -3.94
C ALA A 120 4.11 11.37 -4.19
N SER A 121 5.02 11.64 -5.13
CA SER A 121 5.25 13.01 -5.62
C SER A 121 4.11 13.44 -6.55
N TYR A 122 3.85 12.67 -7.61
CA TYR A 122 2.74 12.88 -8.53
C TYR A 122 2.14 11.54 -8.95
N VAL A 123 0.85 11.34 -8.67
CA VAL A 123 0.08 10.18 -9.10
C VAL A 123 -1.24 10.68 -9.68
N PRO A 124 -1.53 10.43 -10.96
CA PRO A 124 -2.83 10.68 -11.57
C PRO A 124 -3.97 10.06 -10.75
N ILE A 125 -5.12 10.71 -10.72
CA ILE A 125 -6.28 10.27 -9.93
C ILE A 125 -6.72 8.86 -10.30
N ASP A 126 -6.72 8.53 -11.59
CA ASP A 126 -7.10 7.22 -12.08
C ASP A 126 -6.13 6.13 -11.64
N HIS A 127 -4.84 6.45 -11.45
CA HIS A 127 -3.85 5.51 -10.92
C HIS A 127 -4.12 5.19 -9.45
N VAL A 128 -4.55 6.17 -8.64
CA VAL A 128 -4.94 5.92 -7.24
C VAL A 128 -6.14 4.98 -7.18
N THR A 129 -7.17 5.28 -7.99
CA THR A 129 -8.38 4.46 -8.03
C THR A 129 -8.05 3.01 -8.42
N LYS A 130 -7.35 2.82 -9.54
CA LYS A 130 -7.04 1.48 -10.07
C LYS A 130 -6.06 0.71 -9.18
N PHE A 131 -5.15 1.38 -8.48
CA PHE A 131 -4.27 0.72 -7.51
C PHE A 131 -5.06 0.22 -6.30
N LEU A 132 -5.96 1.03 -5.74
CA LEU A 132 -6.68 0.71 -4.51
C LEU A 132 -7.89 -0.22 -4.73
N GLU A 133 -8.50 -0.17 -5.91
CA GLU A 133 -9.72 -0.92 -6.21
C GLU A 133 -9.60 -2.44 -5.98
N PRO A 134 -8.52 -3.14 -6.39
CA PRO A 134 -8.44 -4.59 -6.23
C PRO A 134 -8.51 -5.07 -4.77
N PHE A 135 -8.08 -4.25 -3.80
CA PHE A 135 -8.12 -4.62 -2.39
C PHE A 135 -9.55 -4.84 -1.84
N GLN A 136 -10.59 -4.43 -2.57
CA GLN A 136 -11.98 -4.81 -2.27
C GLN A 136 -12.21 -6.34 -2.31
N GLY A 137 -11.33 -7.08 -2.99
CA GLY A 137 -11.36 -8.54 -3.04
C GLY A 137 -11.00 -9.20 -1.70
N TRP A 138 -10.39 -8.47 -0.77
CA TRP A 138 -10.17 -8.94 0.59
C TRP A 138 -11.41 -8.78 1.47
N ASN A 139 -11.59 -9.73 2.39
CA ASN A 139 -12.60 -9.63 3.44
C ASN A 139 -11.97 -9.06 4.71
N LEU A 140 -11.53 -7.79 4.61
CA LEU A 140 -10.82 -7.09 5.67
C LEU A 140 -11.70 -6.92 6.91
N GLU A 141 -11.09 -6.93 8.08
CA GLU A 141 -11.67 -6.51 9.36
C GLU A 141 -11.21 -5.08 9.66
N ARG A 142 -9.95 -4.78 9.33
CA ARG A 142 -9.32 -3.47 9.50
C ARG A 142 -8.54 -3.05 8.27
N ALA A 143 -8.73 -1.81 7.86
CA ALA A 143 -7.94 -1.15 6.83
C ALA A 143 -7.47 0.23 7.32
N ASP A 144 -6.19 0.53 7.12
CA ASP A 144 -5.61 1.84 7.37
C ASP A 144 -4.78 2.28 6.17
N VAL A 145 -5.17 3.41 5.57
CA VAL A 145 -4.52 3.94 4.37
C VAL A 145 -4.02 5.34 4.66
N VAL A 146 -2.72 5.54 4.43
CA VAL A 146 -2.05 6.81 4.56
C VAL A 146 -1.52 7.24 3.19
N LEU A 147 -2.04 8.33 2.65
CA LEU A 147 -1.53 8.92 1.41
C LEU A 147 -0.80 10.22 1.72
N LEU A 148 0.48 10.29 1.35
CA LEU A 148 1.30 11.49 1.42
C LEU A 148 1.57 11.99 0.01
N LYS A 149 1.08 13.18 -0.34
CA LYS A 149 1.24 13.75 -1.68
C LYS A 149 2.00 15.07 -1.67
N LYS A 150 3.02 15.20 -2.53
CA LYS A 150 3.69 16.47 -2.85
C LYS A 150 3.18 17.03 -4.19
N GLY A 151 1.92 17.49 -4.29
CA GLY A 151 1.40 18.13 -5.51
C GLY A 151 -0.13 18.16 -5.68
N GLU A 152 -0.61 18.86 -6.73
CA GLU A 152 -2.03 19.13 -7.01
C GLU A 152 -2.69 18.18 -8.05
N PRO A 153 -4.04 18.10 -8.10
CA PRO A 153 -5.00 18.59 -7.10
C PRO A 153 -5.09 17.60 -5.92
N ALA A 154 -5.18 18.12 -4.70
CA ALA A 154 -5.24 17.30 -3.48
C ALA A 154 -6.64 16.71 -3.25
N SER A 155 -7.69 17.52 -3.39
CA SER A 155 -9.07 17.13 -3.06
C SER A 155 -9.58 15.98 -3.92
N GLN A 156 -9.34 15.99 -5.23
CA GLN A 156 -9.76 14.90 -6.12
C GLN A 156 -9.02 13.58 -5.83
N THR A 157 -7.73 13.64 -5.45
CA THR A 157 -6.99 12.46 -5.02
C THR A 157 -7.54 11.89 -3.72
N ILE A 158 -7.89 12.75 -2.75
CA ILE A 158 -8.54 12.34 -1.50
C ILE A 158 -9.88 11.65 -1.79
N LEU A 159 -10.73 12.27 -2.61
CA LEU A 159 -12.03 11.71 -2.98
C LEU A 159 -11.89 10.39 -3.72
N ALA A 160 -10.93 10.25 -4.63
CA ALA A 160 -10.68 8.99 -5.32
C ALA A 160 -10.25 7.88 -4.35
N GLY A 161 -9.31 8.17 -3.44
CA GLY A 161 -8.91 7.24 -2.39
C GLY A 161 -10.08 6.81 -1.51
N LEU A 162 -10.87 7.78 -1.01
CA LEU A 162 -12.05 7.51 -0.19
C LEU A 162 -13.11 6.68 -0.95
N ARG A 163 -13.40 7.01 -2.21
CA ARG A 163 -14.35 6.26 -3.06
C ARG A 163 -13.91 4.82 -3.26
N SER A 164 -12.63 4.59 -3.58
CA SER A 164 -12.10 3.22 -3.73
C SER A 164 -12.20 2.44 -2.43
N MET A 165 -11.85 3.04 -1.30
CA MET A 165 -11.91 2.38 0.01
C MET A 165 -13.35 2.21 0.53
N ALA A 166 -14.30 3.03 0.08
CA ALA A 166 -15.70 2.89 0.44
C ALA A 166 -16.27 1.54 -0.02
N THR A 167 -15.77 0.98 -1.13
CA THR A 167 -16.20 -0.34 -1.64
C THR A 167 -15.58 -1.51 -0.87
N TRP A 168 -14.55 -1.27 -0.06
CA TRP A 168 -13.90 -2.32 0.71
C TRP A 168 -14.82 -2.83 1.82
N LYS A 169 -14.80 -4.15 2.00
CA LYS A 169 -15.38 -4.82 3.16
C LYS A 169 -14.54 -4.52 4.40
N GLY A 170 -15.18 -4.49 5.56
CA GLY A 170 -14.52 -4.32 6.85
C GLY A 170 -15.20 -3.30 7.73
N GLU A 171 -15.12 -3.55 9.03
CA GLU A 171 -15.81 -2.77 10.05
C GLU A 171 -15.03 -1.50 10.40
N ILE A 172 -13.69 -1.58 10.37
CA ILE A 172 -12.81 -0.47 10.78
C ILE A 172 -11.98 -0.02 9.58
N LYS A 173 -12.38 1.11 8.99
CA LYS A 173 -11.64 1.76 7.90
C LYS A 173 -11.13 3.12 8.37
N THR A 174 -9.82 3.32 8.26
CA THR A 174 -9.17 4.60 8.54
C THR A 174 -8.46 5.09 7.28
N ALA A 175 -8.64 6.37 6.95
CA ALA A 175 -7.95 7.01 5.85
C ALA A 175 -7.36 8.33 6.32
N THR A 176 -6.04 8.45 6.21
CA THR A 176 -5.29 9.65 6.59
C THR A 176 -4.57 10.24 5.37
N PHE A 177 -4.77 11.53 5.17
CA PHE A 177 -4.33 12.25 3.99
C PHE A 177 -3.39 13.38 4.41
N TYR A 178 -2.12 13.35 3.99
CA TYR A 178 -1.17 14.43 4.30
C TYR A 178 -0.91 15.26 3.03
N PHE A 179 -1.36 16.52 3.06
CA PHE A 179 -1.31 17.45 1.93
C PHE A 179 -0.92 18.85 2.41
N ASN A 180 -0.42 19.68 1.49
CA ASN A 180 -0.20 21.09 1.78
C ASN A 180 -1.56 21.81 1.92
N ALA A 181 -1.77 22.50 3.05
CA ALA A 181 -3.01 23.16 3.45
C ALA A 181 -3.57 24.10 2.37
N ASP A 182 -2.68 24.85 1.74
CA ASP A 182 -3.00 25.92 0.80
C ASP A 182 -3.56 25.38 -0.53
N ARG A 183 -3.60 24.05 -0.69
CA ARG A 183 -3.89 23.34 -1.94
C ARG A 183 -5.06 22.37 -1.82
N VAL A 184 -5.78 22.40 -0.71
CA VAL A 184 -6.96 21.57 -0.47
C VAL A 184 -8.21 22.46 -0.53
N ASP A 185 -8.81 22.56 -1.71
CA ASP A 185 -10.14 23.17 -1.87
C ASP A 185 -11.19 22.07 -2.05
N PHE A 186 -12.07 21.94 -1.05
CA PHE A 186 -13.25 21.06 -1.06
C PHE A 186 -14.54 21.83 -1.30
N THR A 187 -14.53 23.14 -1.54
CA THR A 187 -15.75 23.96 -1.65
C THR A 187 -16.72 23.41 -2.69
N ALA A 188 -16.20 22.91 -3.82
CA ALA A 188 -16.99 22.30 -4.88
C ALA A 188 -17.37 20.82 -4.62
N HIS A 189 -16.83 20.19 -3.58
CA HIS A 189 -16.91 18.74 -3.35
C HIS A 189 -17.16 18.37 -1.88
N VAL A 190 -17.69 19.27 -1.06
CA VAL A 190 -17.85 19.03 0.38
C VAL A 190 -18.86 17.91 0.65
N ASP A 191 -19.96 17.89 -0.10
CA ASP A 191 -20.98 16.83 -0.02
C ASP A 191 -20.41 15.47 -0.44
N ASP A 192 -19.56 15.46 -1.46
CA ASP A 192 -18.85 14.28 -1.91
C ASP A 192 -17.92 13.75 -0.82
N PHE A 193 -17.17 14.63 -0.15
CA PHE A 193 -16.28 14.26 0.93
C PHE A 193 -17.06 13.67 2.11
N ILE A 194 -18.11 14.36 2.57
CA ILE A 194 -18.98 13.89 3.66
C ILE A 194 -19.52 12.50 3.32
N ARG A 195 -20.16 12.35 2.15
CA ARG A 195 -20.73 11.07 1.70
C ARG A 195 -19.70 9.94 1.63
N CYS A 196 -18.50 10.22 1.12
CA CYS A 196 -17.47 9.19 1.01
C CYS A 196 -16.83 8.84 2.38
N SER A 197 -16.97 9.70 3.39
CA SER A 197 -16.41 9.49 4.73
C SER A 197 -17.33 8.74 5.70
N GLU A 198 -18.64 8.63 5.42
CA GLU A 198 -19.66 8.06 6.32
C GLU A 198 -19.38 6.61 6.77
N GLY A 199 -18.56 5.86 6.02
CA GLY A 199 -18.19 4.47 6.33
C GLY A 199 -16.82 4.30 7.01
N PHE A 200 -16.20 5.37 7.48
CA PHE A 200 -14.86 5.36 8.07
C PHE A 200 -14.92 5.62 9.57
N ALA A 201 -14.12 4.87 10.34
CA ALA A 201 -13.89 5.16 11.75
C ALA A 201 -13.16 6.49 11.93
N ASN A 202 -12.28 6.82 10.99
CA ASN A 202 -11.62 8.11 10.90
C ASN A 202 -11.26 8.41 9.44
N ALA A 203 -11.64 9.59 8.96
CA ALA A 203 -11.24 10.13 7.66
C ALA A 203 -10.81 11.57 7.87
N GLY A 204 -9.52 11.84 7.71
CA GLY A 204 -8.95 13.15 8.00
C GLY A 204 -7.84 13.52 7.04
N TYR A 205 -7.69 14.82 6.80
CA TYR A 205 -6.51 15.36 6.16
C TYR A 205 -5.77 16.31 7.10
N PHE A 206 -4.45 16.32 6.99
CA PHE A 206 -3.59 17.20 7.76
C PHE A 206 -2.83 18.13 6.83
N ALA A 207 -2.93 19.41 7.15
CA ALA A 207 -2.11 20.50 6.65
C ALA A 207 -0.72 20.42 7.27
N GLY A 208 0.29 20.06 6.48
CA GLY A 208 1.70 20.07 6.86
C GLY A 208 2.41 21.34 6.41
#